data_AF-W6AKE3-F1
#
_entry.id   AF-W6AKE3-F1
#
_cell.length_a   1.000
_cell.length_b   1.000
_cell.length_c   1.000
_cell.angle_alpha   90.00
_cell.angle_beta   90.00
_cell.angle_gamma   90.00
#
_symmetry.space_group_name_H-M   'P 1'
#
loop_
_entity.id
_entity.type
_entity.pdbx_description
1 polymer ?
#
loop_
_entity_poly.entity_id
_entity_poly.type
_entity_poly.pdbx_seq_one_letter_code
_entity_poly.pdbx_strand_id
1 'polypeptide(L)'
;MQKITSILLNNNCPFALSYAQDKVLHVAGKHLLAEKLTPGAFLDGMEMVAEFDFNNLQETNKIVVRANSVAEFEEAYQGLQRITAINIERLSPTICDIVNADCNKGTGIAHLIKLLNAHYHLAIKPQNVFVIFWW
;
A
#
# COMPACT_ATOMS: atom_id res chain seq x y z
N MET A 1 8.64 8.22 -5.44
CA MET A 1 8.66 8.00 -3.98
C MET A 1 8.80 9.28 -3.16
N GLN A 2 9.85 10.06 -3.33
CA GLN A 2 10.09 11.26 -2.50
C GLN A 2 8.92 12.25 -2.46
N LYS A 3 8.27 12.52 -3.60
CA LYS A 3 7.08 13.39 -3.65
C LYS A 3 5.92 12.85 -2.80
N ILE A 4 5.70 11.54 -2.79
CA ILE A 4 4.62 10.87 -2.05
C ILE A 4 4.88 10.97 -0.56
N THR A 5 6.07 10.56 -0.12
CA THR A 5 6.44 10.61 1.31
C THR A 5 6.50 12.05 1.83
N SER A 6 6.93 13.01 1.01
CA SER A 6 6.88 14.44 1.39
C SER A 6 5.46 14.93 1.64
N ILE A 7 4.50 14.57 0.78
CA ILE A 7 3.09 14.94 0.98
C ILE A 7 2.58 14.33 2.30
N LEU A 8 2.84 13.04 2.54
CA LEU A 8 2.39 12.36 3.74
C LEU A 8 2.98 12.99 5.02
N LEU A 9 4.29 13.25 5.03
CA LEU A 9 4.97 13.86 6.18
C LEU A 9 4.48 15.29 6.45
N ASN A 10 4.30 16.11 5.41
CA ASN A 10 3.84 17.49 5.54
C ASN A 10 2.40 17.59 6.06
N ASN A 11 1.60 16.54 5.87
CA ASN A 11 0.21 16.45 6.32
C ASN A 11 0.06 15.59 7.58
N ASN A 12 1.15 15.33 8.31
CA ASN A 12 1.16 14.52 9.53
C ASN A 12 0.47 13.15 9.38
N CYS A 13 0.56 12.53 8.20
CA CYS A 13 -0.03 11.22 7.94
C CYS A 13 1.00 10.12 8.20
N PRO A 14 0.86 9.32 9.28
CA PRO A 14 1.68 8.13 9.48
C PRO A 14 1.54 7.15 8.33
N PHE A 15 2.63 6.47 8.00
CA PHE A 15 2.63 5.44 6.98
C PHE A 15 3.65 4.34 7.27
N ALA A 16 3.42 3.18 6.67
CA ALA A 16 4.37 2.09 6.62
C ALA A 16 4.64 1.72 5.16
N LEU A 17 5.88 1.33 4.85
CA LEU A 17 6.25 0.82 3.52
C LEU A 17 7.27 -0.30 3.64
N SER A 18 7.30 -1.16 2.63
CA SER A 18 8.35 -2.16 2.44
C SER A 18 9.00 -1.96 1.08
N TYR A 19 10.32 -2.14 1.02
CA TYR A 19 11.05 -2.13 -0.23
C TYR A 19 11.02 -3.52 -0.87
N ALA A 20 11.12 -3.59 -2.21
CA ALA A 20 10.80 -4.80 -2.97
C ALA A 20 11.61 -6.06 -2.61
N GLN A 21 12.78 -5.89 -1.97
CA GLN A 21 13.67 -6.97 -1.54
C GLN A 21 14.04 -6.89 -0.06
N ASP A 22 13.38 -5.99 0.68
CA ASP A 22 13.64 -5.80 2.09
C ASP A 22 12.66 -6.62 2.94
N LYS A 23 13.16 -7.12 4.06
CA LYS A 23 12.37 -7.82 5.08
C LYS A 23 12.00 -6.89 6.23
N VAL A 24 12.25 -5.60 6.07
CA VAL A 24 11.95 -4.54 7.04
C VAL A 24 10.73 -3.75 6.61
N LEU A 25 9.81 -3.55 7.55
CA LEU A 25 8.73 -2.58 7.46
C LEU A 25 9.24 -1.23 7.98
N HIS A 26 9.34 -0.24 7.09
CA HIS A 26 9.78 1.11 7.43
C HIS A 26 8.58 1.96 7.79
N VAL A 27 8.59 2.56 8.97
CA VAL A 27 7.42 3.24 9.55
C VAL A 27 7.71 4.69 9.87
N ALA A 28 6.88 5.58 9.34
CA ALA A 28 6.85 7.00 9.68
C ALA A 28 5.69 7.27 10.66
N GLY A 29 6.01 7.91 11.78
CA GLY A 29 5.06 8.24 12.85
C GLY A 29 5.28 7.38 14.10
N LYS A 30 5.58 8.05 15.23
CA LYS A 30 6.00 7.39 16.47
C LYS A 30 4.96 6.41 17.02
N HIS A 31 3.67 6.77 16.94
CA HIS A 31 2.60 5.91 17.44
C HIS A 31 2.48 4.62 16.60
N LEU A 32 2.46 4.75 15.28
CA LEU A 32 2.40 3.61 14.36
C LEU A 32 3.65 2.72 14.50
N LEU A 33 4.84 3.31 14.71
CA LEU A 33 6.06 2.56 14.96
C LEU A 33 5.94 1.72 16.26
N ALA A 34 5.46 2.32 17.34
CA ALA A 34 5.25 1.62 18.61
C ALA A 34 4.21 0.49 18.47
N GLU A 35 3.12 0.71 17.74
CA GLU A 35 2.13 -0.34 17.43
C GLU A 35 2.80 -1.51 16.69
N LYS A 36 3.59 -1.25 15.65
CA LYS A 36 4.24 -2.28 14.85
C LYS A 36 5.38 -3.01 15.59
N LEU A 37 5.98 -2.39 16.60
CA LEU A 37 6.98 -3.04 17.45
C LEU A 37 6.36 -3.94 18.55
N THR A 38 5.04 -3.90 18.72
CA THR A 38 4.35 -4.71 19.74
C THR A 38 4.37 -6.19 19.34
N PRO A 39 4.66 -7.13 20.27
CA PRO A 39 4.60 -8.56 19.97
C PRO A 39 3.25 -8.99 19.39
N GLY A 40 3.27 -9.76 18.31
CA GLY A 40 2.06 -10.21 17.61
C GLY A 40 1.46 -9.17 16.65
N ALA A 41 2.07 -8.00 16.50
CA ALA A 41 1.66 -7.04 15.48
C ALA A 41 1.78 -7.65 14.09
N PHE A 42 0.80 -7.37 13.24
CA PHE A 42 0.85 -7.77 11.84
C PHE A 42 1.88 -6.92 11.11
N LEU A 43 2.90 -7.55 10.50
CA LEU A 43 3.99 -6.88 9.80
C LEU A 43 3.86 -6.92 8.28
N ASP A 44 2.66 -7.21 7.76
CA ASP A 44 2.40 -7.18 6.32
C ASP A 44 3.37 -8.10 5.52
N GLY A 45 3.77 -9.22 6.14
CA GLY A 45 4.71 -10.19 5.58
C GLY A 45 6.20 -9.87 5.80
N MET A 46 6.53 -8.81 6.53
CA MET A 46 7.90 -8.44 6.89
C MET A 46 8.37 -9.15 8.18
N GLU A 47 9.68 -9.20 8.38
CA GLU A 47 10.33 -9.85 9.54
C GLU A 47 10.74 -8.85 10.63
N MET A 48 11.02 -7.61 10.26
CA MET A 48 11.49 -6.56 11.17
C MET A 48 10.77 -5.25 10.94
N VAL A 49 10.92 -4.32 11.89
CA VAL A 49 10.37 -2.96 11.81
C VAL A 49 11.50 -1.97 12.07
N ALA A 50 11.55 -0.91 11.28
CA ALA A 50 12.47 0.20 11.47
C ALA A 50 11.76 1.54 11.30
N GLU A 51 12.34 2.59 11.87
CA GLU A 51 11.91 3.95 11.60
C GLU A 51 12.21 4.32 10.13
N PHE A 52 11.28 5.02 9.50
CA PHE A 52 11.42 5.49 8.13
C PHE A 52 12.52 6.55 8.01
N ASP A 53 13.49 6.31 7.12
CA ASP A 53 14.53 7.28 6.75
C ASP A 53 14.23 7.90 5.38
N PHE A 54 13.90 9.19 5.38
CA PHE A 54 13.62 9.95 4.16
C PHE A 54 14.82 10.06 3.21
N ASN A 55 16.04 9.96 3.73
CA ASN A 55 17.26 10.07 2.93
C ASN A 55 17.64 8.76 2.24
N ASN A 56 17.03 7.64 2.64
CA ASN A 56 17.32 6.30 2.11
C ASN A 56 16.08 5.70 1.42
N LEU A 57 15.54 6.44 0.45
CA LEU A 57 14.38 6.02 -0.32
C LEU A 57 14.76 5.05 -1.44
N GLN A 58 14.08 3.90 -1.46
CA GLN A 58 14.22 2.89 -2.52
C GLN A 58 12.87 2.62 -3.19
N GLU A 59 12.87 1.71 -4.16
CA GLU A 59 11.65 1.25 -4.81
C GLU A 59 10.79 0.43 -3.84
N THR A 60 9.53 0.83 -3.69
CA THR A 60 8.55 0.16 -2.83
C THR A 60 7.40 -0.39 -3.67
N ASN A 61 6.87 -1.52 -3.22
CA ASN A 61 5.70 -2.13 -3.84
C ASN A 61 4.40 -1.46 -3.37
N LYS A 62 4.39 -0.95 -2.13
CA LYS A 62 3.18 -0.47 -1.45
C LYS A 62 3.53 0.42 -0.27
N ILE A 63 2.79 1.52 -0.14
CA ILE A 63 2.74 2.34 1.08
C ILE A 63 1.35 2.20 1.69
N VAL A 64 1.28 1.93 2.99
CA VAL A 64 0.03 1.89 3.76
C VAL A 64 -0.03 3.13 4.62
N VAL A 65 -1.02 3.99 4.39
CA VAL A 65 -1.24 5.23 5.15
C VAL A 65 -2.27 4.97 6.25
N ARG A 66 -2.02 5.50 7.44
CA ARG A 66 -2.94 5.48 8.59
C ARG A 66 -2.96 6.85 9.26
N ALA A 67 -3.74 7.77 8.73
CA ALA A 67 -3.88 9.12 9.26
C ALA A 67 -4.53 9.12 10.65
N ASN A 68 -4.20 10.10 11.50
CA ASN A 68 -4.78 10.18 12.85
C ASN A 68 -6.19 10.80 12.83
N SER A 69 -6.52 11.54 11.76
CA SER A 69 -7.83 12.12 11.57
C SER A 69 -8.25 12.16 10.09
N VAL A 70 -9.55 12.31 9.86
CA VAL A 70 -10.10 12.50 8.51
C VAL A 70 -9.57 13.79 7.87
N ALA A 71 -9.39 14.86 8.66
CA ALA A 71 -8.91 16.14 8.16
C ALA A 71 -7.48 16.04 7.61
N GLU A 72 -6.56 15.44 8.38
CA GLU A 72 -5.19 15.16 7.95
C GLU A 72 -5.18 14.29 6.68
N PHE A 73 -6.04 13.26 6.65
CA PHE A 73 -6.12 12.35 5.52
C PHE A 73 -6.57 13.05 4.23
N GLU A 74 -7.63 13.87 4.28
CA GLU A 74 -8.18 14.51 3.09
C GLU A 74 -7.20 15.50 2.43
N GLU A 75 -6.44 16.26 3.24
CA GLU A 75 -5.43 17.18 2.70
C GLU A 75 -4.29 16.42 1.99
N ALA A 76 -3.79 15.36 2.63
CA ALA A 76 -2.81 14.48 2.01
C ALA A 76 -3.36 13.84 0.72
N TYR A 77 -4.58 13.31 0.78
CA TYR A 77 -5.24 12.61 -0.32
C TYR A 77 -5.37 13.50 -1.56
N GLN A 78 -5.81 14.76 -1.41
CA GLN A 78 -5.86 15.72 -2.51
C GLN A 78 -4.49 16.00 -3.13
N GLY A 79 -3.44 16.07 -2.32
CA GLY A 79 -2.07 16.20 -2.79
C GLY A 79 -1.60 14.98 -3.60
N LEU A 80 -1.91 13.78 -3.11
CA LEU A 80 -1.54 12.51 -3.72
C LEU A 80 -2.28 12.28 -5.06
N GLN A 81 -3.55 12.64 -5.17
CA GLN A 81 -4.34 12.50 -6.40
C GLN A 81 -3.74 13.24 -7.61
N ARG A 82 -2.86 14.21 -7.38
CA ARG A 82 -2.14 14.95 -8.45
C ARG A 82 -0.95 14.17 -9.01
N ILE A 83 -0.64 12.99 -8.48
CA ILE A 83 0.45 12.13 -8.94
C ILE A 83 -0.14 11.04 -9.83
N THR A 84 0.09 11.13 -11.14
CA THR A 84 -0.47 10.19 -12.12
C THR A 84 0.20 8.81 -12.13
N ALA A 85 1.39 8.70 -11.55
CA ALA A 85 2.18 7.46 -11.52
C ALA A 85 1.80 6.51 -10.37
N ILE A 86 0.76 6.83 -9.59
CA ILE A 86 0.29 5.99 -8.49
C ILE A 86 -1.20 5.71 -8.63
N ASN A 87 -1.61 4.59 -8.05
CA ASN A 87 -3.01 4.30 -7.73
C ASN A 87 -3.18 4.38 -6.21
N ILE A 88 -4.31 4.95 -5.78
CA ILE A 88 -4.64 5.12 -4.36
C ILE A 88 -5.92 4.33 -4.09
N GLU A 89 -5.82 3.25 -3.33
CA GLU A 89 -6.96 2.46 -2.90
C GLU A 89 -7.38 2.93 -1.50
N ARG A 90 -8.48 3.69 -1.43
CA ARG A 90 -9.04 4.14 -0.15
C ARG A 90 -9.73 2.98 0.55
N LEU A 91 -9.26 2.64 1.76
CA LEU A 91 -9.79 1.55 2.57
C LEU A 91 -10.78 2.03 3.63
N SER A 92 -10.56 3.23 4.15
CA SER A 92 -11.44 3.86 5.14
C SER A 92 -11.35 5.39 5.06
N PRO A 93 -12.07 6.14 5.91
CA PRO A 93 -11.92 7.59 5.99
C PRO A 93 -10.50 8.07 6.33
N THR A 94 -9.65 7.22 6.94
CA THR A 94 -8.28 7.59 7.39
C THR A 94 -7.19 6.64 6.88
N ILE A 95 -7.55 5.62 6.09
CA ILE A 95 -6.62 4.58 5.62
C ILE A 95 -6.68 4.48 4.10
N CYS A 96 -5.51 4.46 3.47
CA CYS A 96 -5.37 4.07 2.08
C CYS A 96 -4.10 3.26 1.82
N ASP A 97 -4.15 2.50 0.75
CA ASP A 97 -2.99 1.92 0.12
C ASP A 97 -2.57 2.79 -1.07
N ILE A 98 -1.26 3.00 -1.21
CA ILE A 98 -0.66 3.64 -2.38
C ILE A 98 0.23 2.61 -3.06
N VAL A 99 -0.06 2.35 -4.33
CA VAL A 99 0.66 1.40 -5.18
C VAL A 99 0.98 2.06 -6.52
N ASN A 100 1.76 1.38 -7.36
CA ASN A 100 1.98 1.84 -8.73
C ASN A 100 0.62 1.95 -9.48
N ALA A 101 0.48 2.90 -10.40
CA ALA A 101 -0.76 3.15 -11.16
C ALA A 101 -1.34 1.89 -11.83
N ASP A 102 -0.47 1.02 -12.33
CA ASP A 102 -0.87 -0.20 -13.02
C ASP A 102 -1.18 -1.38 -12.06
N CYS A 103 -0.90 -1.20 -10.76
CA CYS A 103 -1.16 -2.20 -9.73
C CYS A 103 -2.58 -2.05 -9.18
N ASN A 104 -3.48 -2.92 -9.65
CA ASN A 104 -4.79 -3.09 -9.04
C ASN A 104 -5.22 -4.57 -9.06
N LYS A 105 -6.17 -4.92 -8.17
CA LYS A 105 -6.67 -6.30 -8.02
C LYS A 105 -7.28 -6.84 -9.32
N GLY A 106 -7.95 -5.99 -10.11
CA GLY A 106 -8.53 -6.38 -11.40
C GLY A 106 -7.48 -6.86 -12.40
N THR A 107 -6.39 -6.10 -12.56
CA THR A 107 -5.24 -6.49 -13.39
C THR A 107 -4.62 -7.79 -12.86
N GLY A 108 -4.48 -7.93 -11.55
CA GLY A 108 -3.98 -9.15 -10.92
C GLY A 108 -4.83 -10.38 -11.22
N ILE A 109 -6.16 -10.27 -11.11
CA ILE A 109 -7.11 -11.34 -11.43
C ILE A 109 -7.03 -11.70 -12.92
N ALA A 110 -6.99 -10.71 -13.82
CA ALA A 110 -6.86 -10.96 -15.25
C ALA A 110 -5.56 -11.73 -15.58
N HIS A 111 -4.45 -11.38 -14.91
CA HIS A 111 -3.19 -12.09 -15.06
C HIS A 111 -3.28 -13.53 -14.51
N LEU A 112 -3.89 -13.72 -13.35
CA LEU A 112 -4.12 -15.05 -12.78
C LEU A 112 -4.96 -15.94 -13.71
N ILE A 113 -6.06 -15.42 -14.27
CA ILE A 113 -6.89 -16.15 -15.24
C ILE A 113 -6.04 -16.61 -16.43
N LYS A 114 -5.19 -15.73 -16.97
CA LYS A 114 -4.30 -16.05 -18.08
C LYS A 114 -3.35 -17.20 -17.72
N LEU A 115 -2.72 -17.15 -16.55
CA LEU A 115 -1.84 -18.20 -16.06
C LEU A 115 -2.57 -19.53 -15.88
N LEU A 116 -3.76 -19.51 -15.25
CA LEU A 116 -4.55 -20.71 -15.03
C LEU A 116 -4.99 -21.36 -16.34
N ASN A 117 -5.48 -20.57 -17.30
CA ASN A 117 -5.85 -21.09 -18.62
C ASN A 117 -4.64 -21.68 -19.36
N ALA A 118 -3.47 -21.05 -19.27
CA ALA A 118 -2.25 -21.52 -19.92
C ALA A 118 -1.71 -22.82 -19.31
N HIS A 119 -1.67 -22.91 -17.97
CA HIS A 119 -1.08 -24.05 -17.26
C HIS A 119 -2.01 -25.26 -17.14
N TYR A 120 -3.32 -25.02 -17.03
CA TYR A 120 -4.31 -26.08 -16.78
C TYR A 120 -5.27 -26.29 -17.95
N HIS A 121 -5.04 -25.63 -19.10
CA HIS A 121 -5.89 -25.71 -20.28
C HIS A 121 -7.38 -25.41 -20.00
N LEU A 122 -7.63 -24.51 -19.05
CA LEU A 122 -8.98 -24.07 -18.71
C LEU A 122 -9.46 -23.00 -19.70
N ALA A 123 -10.77 -22.75 -19.68
CA ALA A 123 -11.42 -21.69 -20.47
C ALA A 123 -12.10 -20.66 -19.56
N ILE A 124 -11.43 -20.26 -18.48
CA ILE A 124 -11.93 -19.25 -17.55
C ILE A 124 -11.99 -17.92 -18.29
N LYS A 125 -13.17 -17.30 -18.29
CA LYS A 125 -13.38 -15.94 -18.80
C LYS A 125 -13.63 -15.00 -17.62
N PRO A 126 -13.25 -13.71 -17.69
CA PRO A 126 -13.47 -12.76 -16.60
C PRO A 126 -14.92 -12.72 -16.08
N GLN A 127 -15.91 -12.82 -16.97
CA GLN A 127 -17.33 -12.84 -16.60
C GLN A 127 -17.77 -14.08 -15.80
N ASN A 128 -16.96 -15.15 -15.79
CA ASN A 128 -17.21 -16.37 -15.04
C ASN A 128 -16.53 -16.34 -13.66
N VAL A 129 -15.87 -15.24 -13.30
CA VAL A 129 -15.18 -15.09 -12.02
C VAL A 129 -16.06 -14.27 -11.08
N PHE A 130 -16.49 -14.92 -10.00
CA PHE A 130 -17.17 -14.25 -8.90
C PHE A 130 -16.14 -13.78 -7.87
N VAL A 131 -16.09 -12.47 -7.61
CA VAL A 131 -15.15 -11.84 -6.68
C VAL A 131 -15.90 -11.39 -5.43
N ILE A 132 -15.45 -11.84 -4.25
CA ILE A 132 -15.98 -11.39 -2.97
C ILE A 132 -14.93 -10.47 -2.33
N PHE A 133 -15.30 -9.24 -2.05
CA PHE A 133 -14.45 -8.29 -1.31
C PHE A 133 -14.79 -8.39 0.18
N TRP A 134 -13.81 -8.83 0.99
CA TRP A 134 -13.88 -8.78 2.44
C TRP A 134 -13.17 -7.50 2.89
N TRP A 135 -13.88 -6.68 3.67
CA TRP A 135 -13.37 -5.47 4.31
C TRP A 135 -13.27 -5.73 5.81
#